data_AF-A0A1M6NDC7-F1
#
_entry.id   AF-A0A1M6NDC7-F1
#
_cell.length_a   1.000
_cell.length_b   1.000
_cell.length_c   1.000
_cell.angle_alpha   90.00
_cell.angle_beta   90.00
_cell.angle_gamma   90.00
#
_symmetry.space_group_name_H-M   'P 1'
#
loop_
_entity.id
_entity.type
_entity.pdbx_description
1 polymer ?
#
loop_
_entity_poly.entity_id
_entity_poly.type
_entity_poly.pdbx_seq_one_letter_code
_entity_poly.pdbx_strand_id
1 'polypeptide(L)'
;MPASRLVPWMLKFQFDGKVDFFEIDPVAYAPALGAQGVADYRAALDEVRAGLPPEGETGRGHDPGAHTRFVLRYNDQRLAVLDRDVDAIIRTHSGDGRVAAWLEDTAEALEEIGEIDLALDWARRAVDFDKGYQSLAAARYWCKLLAEHRPGELVEARLYVFRRWPGSSTAAALHAAAGAEWPSVEAEVMTALRASPEDAVTFALTTLKDPALAWRLAHELGLDEARTWVALLDEYERIDPVATLPVHRRLVEAALEKAAPQNYRVAAARLARMRRLAAGTQEADGVEALIAELREAHRRRTRLLQELDKALGRESAVG
;
A
#
# COMPACT_ATOMS: atom_id res chain seq x y z
N MET A 1 -29.50 -22.36 16.15
CA MET A 1 -29.12 -23.77 16.34
C MET A 1 -28.79 -23.98 17.82
N PRO A 2 -29.20 -25.07 18.50
CA PRO A 2 -28.84 -25.30 19.90
C PRO A 2 -27.33 -25.51 20.05
N ALA A 3 -26.74 -25.08 21.18
CA ALA A 3 -25.30 -25.14 21.45
C ALA A 3 -24.70 -26.55 21.23
N SER A 4 -25.43 -27.60 21.64
CA SER A 4 -25.03 -29.00 21.46
C SER A 4 -24.90 -29.46 20.00
N ARG A 5 -25.50 -28.74 19.05
CA ARG A 5 -25.30 -28.96 17.60
C ARG A 5 -24.31 -27.97 16.99
N LEU A 6 -24.05 -26.85 17.68
CA LEU A 6 -23.13 -25.81 17.24
C LEU A 6 -21.67 -26.21 17.41
N VAL A 7 -21.29 -26.80 18.55
CA VAL A 7 -19.93 -27.29 18.80
C VAL A 7 -19.47 -28.31 17.74
N PRO A 8 -20.21 -29.39 17.44
CA PRO A 8 -19.81 -30.34 16.40
C PRO A 8 -19.72 -29.72 15.01
N TRP A 9 -20.59 -28.73 14.71
CA TRP A 9 -20.55 -28.03 13.44
C TRP A 9 -19.31 -27.13 13.31
N MET A 10 -18.95 -26.39 14.38
CA MET A 10 -17.75 -25.54 14.40
C MET A 10 -16.48 -26.37 14.21
N LEU A 11 -16.35 -27.50 14.91
CA LEU A 11 -15.21 -28.42 14.77
C LEU A 11 -15.11 -28.98 13.35
N LYS A 12 -16.22 -29.53 12.83
CA LYS A 12 -16.25 -30.07 11.47
C LYS A 12 -15.89 -28.99 10.45
N PHE A 13 -16.39 -27.76 10.64
CA PHE A 13 -16.08 -26.67 9.74
C PHE A 13 -14.59 -26.30 9.76
N GLN A 14 -14.01 -26.13 10.95
CA GLN A 14 -12.63 -25.68 11.10
C GLN A 14 -11.59 -26.74 10.73
N PHE A 15 -11.86 -28.03 10.96
CA PHE A 15 -10.89 -29.11 10.73
C PHE A 15 -11.11 -29.91 9.44
N ASP A 16 -12.36 -30.04 8.97
CA ASP A 16 -12.68 -30.83 7.76
C ASP A 16 -13.10 -29.95 6.57
N GLY A 17 -13.27 -28.63 6.77
CA GLY A 17 -13.73 -27.69 5.77
C GLY A 17 -12.68 -27.41 4.70
N LYS A 18 -13.05 -27.51 3.42
CA LYS A 18 -12.24 -27.07 2.27
C LYS A 18 -12.60 -25.63 1.86
N VAL A 19 -12.70 -24.72 2.82
CA VAL A 19 -13.15 -23.35 2.56
C VAL A 19 -12.01 -22.39 2.90
N ASP A 20 -11.37 -21.85 1.87
CA ASP A 20 -10.19 -20.98 2.00
C ASP A 20 -10.56 -19.50 2.31
N PHE A 21 -11.83 -19.19 2.55
CA PHE A 21 -12.35 -17.80 2.55
C PHE A 21 -12.94 -17.32 3.88
N PHE A 22 -13.19 -18.18 4.87
CA PHE A 22 -13.64 -17.71 6.19
C PHE A 22 -13.17 -18.62 7.34
N GLU A 23 -12.74 -17.99 8.44
CA GLU A 23 -12.41 -18.64 9.71
C GLU A 23 -13.55 -18.43 10.70
N ILE A 24 -13.89 -19.46 11.47
CA ILE A 24 -14.88 -19.32 12.56
C ILE A 24 -14.17 -18.75 13.78
N ASP A 25 -14.58 -17.57 14.22
CA ASP A 25 -14.10 -16.93 15.45
C ASP A 25 -14.92 -17.38 16.69
N PRO A 26 -14.33 -18.11 17.64
CA PRO A 26 -14.99 -18.51 18.89
C PRO A 26 -15.60 -17.34 19.68
N VAL A 27 -15.00 -16.14 19.64
CA VAL A 27 -15.50 -14.96 20.37
C VAL A 27 -16.88 -14.56 19.85
N ALA A 28 -17.05 -14.52 18.52
CA ALA A 28 -18.31 -14.17 17.88
C ALA A 28 -19.44 -15.19 18.17
N TYR A 29 -19.10 -16.45 18.40
CA TYR A 29 -20.07 -17.53 18.67
C TYR A 29 -20.33 -17.75 20.17
N ALA A 30 -19.52 -17.18 21.06
CA ALA A 30 -19.66 -17.35 22.50
C ALA A 30 -21.07 -17.02 23.05
N PRO A 31 -21.76 -15.94 22.60
CA PRO A 31 -23.13 -15.66 23.05
C PRO A 31 -24.13 -16.77 22.68
N ALA A 32 -23.94 -17.43 21.54
CA ALA A 32 -24.81 -18.52 21.07
C ALA A 32 -24.48 -19.87 21.74
N LEU A 33 -23.21 -20.08 22.10
CA LEU A 33 -22.74 -21.26 22.81
C LEU A 33 -23.14 -21.25 24.29
N GLY A 34 -23.08 -20.07 24.93
CA GLY A 34 -23.16 -19.94 26.38
C GLY A 34 -21.97 -20.59 27.10
N ALA A 35 -21.91 -20.44 28.42
CA ALA A 35 -20.77 -20.94 29.22
C ALA A 35 -20.53 -22.45 29.05
N GLN A 36 -21.62 -23.25 29.05
CA GLN A 36 -21.50 -24.70 28.86
C GLN A 36 -21.01 -25.05 27.45
N GLY A 37 -21.54 -24.39 26.40
CA GLY A 37 -21.11 -24.66 25.03
C GLY A 37 -19.65 -24.28 24.78
N VAL A 38 -19.16 -23.20 25.42
CA VAL A 38 -17.73 -22.84 25.38
C VAL A 38 -16.87 -23.88 26.10
N ALA A 39 -17.33 -24.40 27.25
CA ALA A 39 -16.63 -25.47 27.96
C ALA A 39 -16.58 -26.77 27.12
N ASP A 40 -17.69 -27.15 26.51
CA ASP A 40 -17.77 -28.32 25.62
C ASP A 40 -16.87 -28.15 24.39
N TYR A 41 -16.80 -26.93 23.84
CA TYR A 41 -15.91 -26.61 22.71
C TYR A 41 -14.43 -26.74 23.08
N ARG A 42 -14.03 -26.23 24.26
CA ARG A 42 -12.66 -26.40 24.78
C ARG A 42 -12.29 -27.86 24.95
N ALA A 43 -13.18 -28.65 25.57
CA ALA A 43 -12.97 -30.09 25.77
C ALA A 43 -12.76 -30.82 24.43
N ALA A 44 -13.54 -30.45 23.40
CA ALA A 44 -13.39 -31.05 22.09
C ALA A 44 -12.09 -30.63 21.36
N LEU A 45 -11.63 -29.37 21.54
CA LEU A 45 -10.32 -28.95 21.04
C LEU A 45 -9.17 -29.72 21.73
N ASP A 46 -9.31 -29.98 23.04
CA ASP A 46 -8.35 -30.80 23.80
C ASP A 46 -8.30 -32.24 23.30
N GLU A 47 -9.44 -32.84 22.97
CA GLU A 47 -9.51 -34.17 22.34
C GLU A 47 -8.79 -34.20 20.98
N VAL A 48 -8.99 -33.18 20.14
CA VAL A 48 -8.28 -33.04 18.85
C VAL A 48 -6.77 -32.91 19.08
N ARG A 49 -6.36 -32.09 20.05
CA ARG A 49 -4.95 -31.90 20.41
C ARG A 49 -4.30 -33.19 20.89
N ALA A 50 -4.98 -33.98 21.71
CA ALA A 50 -4.49 -35.26 22.21
C ALA A 50 -4.31 -36.32 21.12
N GLY A 51 -5.04 -36.20 20.00
CA GLY A 51 -4.91 -37.08 18.84
C GLY A 51 -3.75 -36.75 17.89
N LEU A 52 -3.05 -35.62 18.09
CA LEU A 52 -1.96 -35.20 17.21
C LEU A 52 -0.63 -35.89 17.56
N PRO A 53 0.16 -36.30 16.55
CA PRO A 53 1.52 -36.78 16.79
C PRO A 53 2.42 -35.62 17.28
N PRO A 54 3.52 -35.92 17.99
CA PRO A 54 4.53 -34.93 18.37
C PRO A 54 5.08 -34.15 17.16
N GLU A 55 5.43 -32.88 17.38
CA GLU A 55 6.03 -32.03 16.34
C GLU A 55 7.39 -32.61 15.90
N GLY A 56 7.59 -32.72 14.58
CA GLY A 56 8.87 -33.15 14.00
C GLY A 56 9.09 -34.66 13.86
N GLU A 57 8.14 -35.51 14.27
CA GLU A 57 8.24 -36.96 14.02
C GLU A 57 8.08 -37.33 12.54
N THR A 58 7.47 -36.46 11.73
CA THR A 58 7.36 -36.63 10.28
C THR A 58 8.58 -35.99 9.60
N GLY A 59 9.71 -36.71 9.56
CA GLY A 59 10.94 -36.22 8.94
C GLY A 59 10.77 -35.71 7.50
N ARG A 60 11.44 -34.60 7.14
CA ARG A 60 11.59 -33.97 5.78
C ARG A 60 10.44 -34.18 4.78
N GLY A 61 9.20 -34.21 5.25
CA GLY A 61 7.98 -34.37 4.47
C GLY A 61 6.89 -33.40 4.96
N HIS A 62 5.80 -33.29 4.21
CA HIS A 62 4.63 -32.50 4.59
C HIS A 62 4.07 -33.02 5.93
N ASP A 63 4.10 -32.21 6.99
CA ASP A 63 3.51 -32.53 8.30
C ASP A 63 1.98 -32.59 8.13
N PRO A 64 1.37 -33.80 8.20
CA PRO A 64 -0.08 -33.95 8.03
C PRO A 64 -0.88 -33.23 9.12
N GLY A 65 -0.26 -32.93 10.27
CA GLY A 65 -0.87 -32.22 11.39
C GLY A 65 -0.70 -30.70 11.35
N ALA A 66 0.04 -30.15 10.38
CA ALA A 66 0.36 -28.72 10.34
C ALA A 66 -0.90 -27.83 10.30
N HIS A 67 -1.90 -28.20 9.48
CA HIS A 67 -3.18 -27.48 9.43
C HIS A 67 -3.92 -27.56 10.77
N THR A 68 -4.03 -28.76 11.36
CA THR A 68 -4.69 -28.93 12.66
C THR A 68 -4.02 -28.11 13.76
N ARG A 69 -2.68 -28.08 13.81
CA ARG A 69 -1.93 -27.23 14.77
C ARG A 69 -2.17 -25.74 14.52
N PHE A 70 -2.23 -25.31 13.26
CA PHE A 70 -2.58 -23.93 12.90
C PHE A 70 -3.97 -23.55 13.44
N VAL A 71 -4.97 -24.40 13.20
CA VAL A 71 -6.36 -24.19 13.67
C VAL A 71 -6.44 -24.20 15.20
N LEU A 72 -5.71 -25.09 15.88
CA LEU A 72 -5.66 -25.10 17.34
C LEU A 72 -5.03 -23.81 17.89
N ARG A 73 -3.93 -23.33 17.30
CA ARG A 73 -3.29 -22.07 17.71
C ARG A 73 -4.23 -20.87 17.55
N TYR A 74 -4.95 -20.81 16.43
CA TYR A 74 -5.96 -19.77 16.22
C TYR A 74 -7.06 -19.82 17.29
N ASN A 75 -7.55 -21.02 17.63
CA ASN A 75 -8.55 -21.15 18.69
C ASN A 75 -8.00 -20.78 20.08
N ASP A 76 -6.76 -21.14 20.39
CA ASP A 76 -6.11 -20.74 21.65
C ASP A 76 -5.99 -19.21 21.77
N GLN A 77 -5.65 -18.53 20.66
CA GLN A 77 -5.63 -17.08 20.57
C GLN A 77 -7.00 -16.45 20.85
N ARG A 78 -8.03 -16.90 20.13
CA ARG A 78 -9.38 -16.33 20.26
C ARG A 78 -10.05 -16.67 21.60
N LEU A 79 -9.76 -17.83 22.19
CA LEU A 79 -10.24 -18.16 23.53
C LEU A 79 -9.59 -17.29 24.61
N ALA A 80 -8.31 -16.91 24.46
CA ALA A 80 -7.66 -15.95 25.36
C ALA A 80 -8.34 -14.57 25.31
N VAL A 81 -8.73 -14.12 24.10
CA VAL A 81 -9.53 -12.89 23.90
C VAL A 81 -10.91 -13.01 24.56
N LEU A 82 -11.61 -14.14 24.37
CA LEU A 82 -12.90 -14.40 24.99
C LEU A 82 -12.83 -14.32 26.52
N ASP A 83 -11.77 -14.88 27.10
CA ASP A 83 -11.53 -14.87 28.54
C ASP A 83 -11.05 -13.51 29.05
N ARG A 84 -10.69 -12.59 28.14
CA ARG A 84 -10.09 -11.29 28.44
C ARG A 84 -8.83 -11.44 29.29
N ASP A 85 -8.08 -12.51 29.07
CA ASP A 85 -6.84 -12.84 29.80
C ASP A 85 -5.63 -12.24 29.06
N VAL A 86 -5.13 -11.12 29.59
CA VAL A 86 -3.99 -10.38 29.04
C VAL A 86 -2.74 -11.25 28.92
N ASP A 87 -2.43 -12.04 29.95
CA ASP A 87 -1.23 -12.87 29.96
C ASP A 87 -1.33 -14.02 28.95
N ALA A 88 -2.54 -14.58 28.80
CA ALA A 88 -2.81 -15.56 27.76
C ALA A 88 -2.70 -14.96 26.37
N ILE A 89 -3.27 -13.77 26.13
CA ILE A 89 -3.20 -13.06 24.85
C ILE A 89 -1.74 -12.85 24.45
N ILE A 90 -0.93 -12.28 25.35
CA ILE A 90 0.49 -12.04 25.09
C ILE A 90 1.18 -13.37 24.71
N ARG A 91 0.97 -14.42 25.50
CA ARG A 91 1.60 -15.74 25.28
C ARG A 91 1.21 -16.37 23.94
N THR A 92 -0.04 -16.23 23.49
CA THR A 92 -0.54 -16.91 22.28
C THR A 92 -0.36 -16.09 21.00
N HIS A 93 -0.35 -14.76 21.09
CA HIS A 93 -0.27 -13.88 19.92
C HIS A 93 1.16 -13.46 19.59
N SER A 94 2.02 -13.22 20.60
CA SER A 94 3.36 -12.68 20.33
C SER A 94 4.32 -13.70 19.69
N GLY A 95 3.95 -14.98 19.65
CA GLY A 95 4.80 -16.07 19.19
C GLY A 95 6.15 -16.08 19.93
N ASP A 96 7.26 -16.18 19.19
CA ASP A 96 8.62 -16.04 19.73
C ASP A 96 9.12 -14.58 19.79
N GLY A 97 8.26 -13.62 19.44
CA GLY A 97 8.57 -12.18 19.42
C GLY A 97 9.51 -11.74 18.29
N ARG A 98 9.80 -12.59 17.28
CA ARG A 98 10.72 -12.27 16.18
C ARG A 98 10.06 -11.82 14.88
N VAL A 99 8.76 -11.55 14.92
CA VAL A 99 8.01 -11.10 13.74
C VAL A 99 7.15 -9.91 14.15
N ALA A 100 7.31 -8.77 13.46
CA ALA A 100 6.55 -7.56 13.75
C ALA A 100 5.02 -7.79 13.67
N ALA A 101 4.56 -8.61 12.73
CA ALA A 101 3.14 -8.95 12.60
C ALA A 101 2.57 -9.60 13.87
N TRP A 102 3.32 -10.46 14.56
CA TRP A 102 2.84 -11.07 15.80
C TRP A 102 2.71 -10.07 16.95
N LEU A 103 3.54 -9.02 16.95
CA LEU A 103 3.43 -7.92 17.89
C LEU A 103 2.21 -7.04 17.59
N GLU A 104 1.89 -6.84 16.31
CA GLU A 104 0.67 -6.18 15.84
C GLU A 104 -0.59 -7.00 16.19
N ASP A 105 -0.60 -8.31 15.91
CA ASP A 105 -1.69 -9.24 16.28
C ASP A 105 -1.97 -9.21 17.80
N THR A 106 -0.90 -9.11 18.61
CA THR A 106 -1.03 -8.98 20.06
C THR A 106 -1.69 -7.65 20.44
N ALA A 107 -1.35 -6.56 19.76
CA ALA A 107 -1.96 -5.25 20.00
C ALA A 107 -3.45 -5.23 19.62
N GLU A 108 -3.83 -5.84 18.49
CA GLU A 108 -5.23 -5.98 18.06
C GLU A 108 -6.08 -6.76 19.07
N ALA A 109 -5.55 -7.87 19.58
CA ALA A 109 -6.24 -8.66 20.60
C ALA A 109 -6.43 -7.88 21.92
N LEU A 110 -5.47 -7.03 22.30
CA LEU A 110 -5.55 -6.16 23.47
C LEU A 110 -6.54 -5.01 23.27
N GLU A 111 -6.58 -4.40 22.07
CA GLU A 111 -7.59 -3.40 21.68
C GLU A 111 -9.00 -3.99 21.80
N GLU A 112 -9.21 -5.21 21.29
CA GLU A 112 -10.51 -5.87 21.28
C GLU A 112 -11.08 -6.06 22.69
N ILE A 113 -10.23 -6.38 23.68
CA ILE A 113 -10.66 -6.49 25.07
C ILE A 113 -10.69 -5.13 25.79
N GLY A 114 -10.29 -4.03 25.15
CA GLY A 114 -10.32 -2.68 25.71
C GLY A 114 -9.11 -2.33 26.57
N GLU A 115 -8.03 -3.12 26.51
CA GLU A 115 -6.76 -2.83 27.18
C GLU A 115 -5.91 -1.87 26.31
N ILE A 116 -6.42 -0.65 26.12
CA ILE A 116 -5.93 0.30 25.10
C ILE A 116 -4.48 0.73 25.34
N ASP A 117 -4.08 0.94 26.59
CA ASP A 117 -2.71 1.36 26.91
C ASP A 117 -1.70 0.26 26.53
N LEU A 118 -2.04 -1.01 26.80
CA LEU A 118 -1.22 -2.14 26.39
C LEU A 118 -1.25 -2.33 24.87
N ALA A 119 -2.40 -2.15 24.21
CA ALA A 119 -2.49 -2.20 22.76
C ALA A 119 -1.56 -1.18 22.09
N LEU A 120 -1.54 0.06 22.59
CA LEU A 120 -0.65 1.11 22.11
C LEU A 120 0.84 0.75 22.31
N ASP A 121 1.20 0.20 23.47
CA ASP A 121 2.57 -0.23 23.77
C ASP A 121 3.03 -1.37 22.85
N TRP A 122 2.19 -2.37 22.64
CA TRP A 122 2.51 -3.51 21.76
C TRP A 122 2.57 -3.10 20.30
N ALA A 123 1.64 -2.26 19.84
CA ALA A 123 1.69 -1.70 18.49
C ALA A 123 2.99 -0.90 18.28
N ARG A 124 3.42 -0.09 19.25
CA ARG A 124 4.70 0.62 19.17
C ARG A 124 5.91 -0.31 19.11
N ARG A 125 5.91 -1.42 19.86
CA ARG A 125 6.97 -2.44 19.75
C ARG A 125 7.05 -3.03 18.34
N ALA A 126 5.91 -3.26 17.70
CA ALA A 126 5.84 -3.72 16.32
C ALA A 126 6.42 -2.69 15.34
N VAL A 127 6.18 -1.38 15.56
CA VAL A 127 6.81 -0.29 14.78
C VAL A 127 8.33 -0.26 14.95
N ASP A 128 8.80 -0.44 16.17
CA ASP A 128 10.22 -0.32 16.51
C ASP A 128 11.03 -1.56 16.12
N PHE A 129 10.36 -2.68 15.84
CA PHE A 129 10.95 -3.99 15.54
C PHE A 129 12.02 -3.93 14.43
N ASP A 130 11.67 -3.46 13.24
CA ASP A 130 12.61 -3.28 12.13
C ASP A 130 12.19 -2.16 11.17
N LYS A 131 12.86 -2.03 10.02
CA LYS A 131 12.50 -1.08 8.96
C LYS A 131 11.72 -1.72 7.80
N GLY A 132 11.29 -2.96 7.95
CA GLY A 132 10.58 -3.73 6.95
C GLY A 132 9.12 -3.29 6.77
N TYR A 133 8.47 -3.86 5.76
CA TYR A 133 7.09 -3.51 5.41
C TYR A 133 6.07 -3.87 6.51
N GLN A 134 6.37 -4.88 7.33
CA GLN A 134 5.51 -5.28 8.46
C GLN A 134 5.54 -4.23 9.57
N SER A 135 6.71 -3.73 9.96
CA SER A 135 6.82 -2.63 10.93
C SER A 135 6.16 -1.33 10.42
N LEU A 136 6.21 -1.08 9.10
CA LEU A 136 5.47 0.03 8.50
C LEU A 136 3.94 -0.21 8.48
N ALA A 137 3.47 -1.45 8.38
CA ALA A 137 2.06 -1.79 8.52
C ALA A 137 1.58 -1.55 9.95
N ALA A 138 2.31 -2.08 10.94
CA ALA A 138 2.08 -1.82 12.34
C ALA A 138 2.10 -0.32 12.69
N ALA A 139 2.93 0.48 12.01
CA ALA A 139 2.94 1.94 12.19
C ALA A 139 1.63 2.60 11.77
N ARG A 140 0.96 2.08 10.74
CA ARG A 140 -0.38 2.55 10.35
C ARG A 140 -1.40 2.19 11.41
N TYR A 141 -1.35 0.97 11.94
CA TYR A 141 -2.24 0.51 13.00
C TYR A 141 -2.03 1.28 14.31
N TRP A 142 -0.78 1.45 14.76
CA TRP A 142 -0.44 2.25 15.93
C TRP A 142 -0.96 3.70 15.82
N CYS A 143 -0.80 4.34 14.66
CA CYS A 143 -1.34 5.68 14.45
C CYS A 143 -2.88 5.70 14.35
N LYS A 144 -3.53 4.61 13.93
CA LYS A 144 -5.00 4.47 13.98
C LYS A 144 -5.46 4.46 15.44
N LEU A 145 -4.86 3.62 16.28
CA LEU A 145 -5.15 3.55 17.71
C LEU A 145 -4.97 4.92 18.40
N LEU A 146 -3.87 5.63 18.10
CA LEU A 146 -3.64 6.97 18.63
C LEU A 146 -4.72 7.95 18.17
N ALA A 147 -5.13 7.93 16.90
CA ALA A 147 -6.19 8.81 16.42
C ALA A 147 -7.52 8.59 17.17
N GLU A 148 -7.83 7.34 17.50
CA GLU A 148 -9.09 6.95 18.15
C GLU A 148 -9.08 7.20 19.67
N HIS A 149 -7.96 6.90 20.34
CA HIS A 149 -7.91 6.88 21.80
C HIS A 149 -7.06 8.00 22.42
N ARG A 150 -6.06 8.52 21.69
CA ARG A 150 -5.11 9.54 22.18
C ARG A 150 -4.72 10.54 21.09
N PRO A 151 -5.67 11.29 20.51
CA PRO A 151 -5.41 12.13 19.35
C PRO A 151 -4.35 13.21 19.58
N GLY A 152 -4.13 13.63 20.84
CA GLY A 152 -3.08 14.58 21.21
C GLY A 152 -1.65 14.07 21.00
N GLU A 153 -1.44 12.76 20.91
CA GLU A 153 -0.12 12.14 20.65
C GLU A 153 0.10 11.82 19.15
N LEU A 154 -0.93 11.99 18.31
CA LEU A 154 -0.92 11.52 16.92
C LEU A 154 0.12 12.23 16.04
N VAL A 155 0.27 13.55 16.20
CA VAL A 155 1.19 14.34 15.35
C VAL A 155 2.64 13.92 15.61
N GLU A 156 3.02 13.76 16.87
CA GLU A 156 4.35 13.30 17.25
C GLU A 156 4.62 11.88 16.73
N ALA A 157 3.63 10.98 16.86
CA ALA A 157 3.73 9.62 16.32
C ALA A 157 3.88 9.60 14.80
N ARG A 158 3.09 10.39 14.06
CA ARG A 158 3.21 10.49 12.60
C ARG A 158 4.56 11.06 12.18
N LEU A 159 5.10 12.02 12.93
CA LEU A 159 6.43 12.56 12.71
C LEU A 159 7.52 11.51 12.96
N TYR A 160 7.38 10.70 14.01
CA TYR A 160 8.26 9.56 14.27
C TYR A 160 8.25 8.55 13.10
N VAL A 161 7.07 8.18 12.61
CA VAL A 161 6.90 7.27 11.47
C VAL A 161 7.53 7.86 10.20
N PHE A 162 7.29 9.15 9.92
CA PHE A 162 7.90 9.83 8.77
C PHE A 162 9.43 9.82 8.83
N ARG A 163 10.03 10.12 9.99
CA ARG A 163 11.50 10.10 10.16
C ARG A 163 12.08 8.71 9.91
N ARG A 164 11.35 7.65 10.29
CA ARG A 164 11.80 6.26 10.12
C ARG A 164 11.64 5.76 8.69
N TRP A 165 10.57 6.15 8.02
CA TRP A 165 10.29 5.86 6.61
C TRP A 165 9.92 7.14 5.85
N PRO A 166 10.91 7.98 5.48
CA PRO A 166 10.63 9.19 4.72
C PRO A 166 10.07 8.81 3.35
N GLY A 167 8.88 9.32 3.04
CA GLY A 167 8.22 9.07 1.77
C GLY A 167 6.94 9.90 1.64
N SER A 168 6.44 10.01 0.42
CA SER A 168 5.25 10.82 0.11
C SER A 168 4.02 10.39 0.90
N SER A 169 3.84 9.09 1.11
CA SER A 169 2.69 8.54 1.86
C SER A 169 2.75 8.82 3.38
N THR A 170 3.92 8.68 4.01
CA THR A 170 4.10 8.98 5.44
C THR A 170 4.06 10.50 5.68
N ALA A 171 4.60 11.29 4.75
CA ALA A 171 4.45 12.76 4.76
C ALA A 171 2.98 13.18 4.62
N ALA A 172 2.20 12.55 3.73
CA ALA A 172 0.78 12.84 3.56
C ALA A 172 -0.03 12.55 4.83
N ALA A 173 0.27 11.42 5.49
CA ALA A 173 -0.36 11.07 6.76
C ALA A 173 0.00 12.05 7.89
N LEU A 174 1.26 12.52 7.94
CA LEU A 174 1.68 13.56 8.87
C LEU A 174 1.01 14.90 8.58
N HIS A 175 0.97 15.33 7.32
CA HIS A 175 0.30 16.57 6.91
C HIS A 175 -1.18 16.58 7.32
N ALA A 176 -1.88 15.46 7.08
CA ALA A 176 -3.28 15.30 7.47
C ALA A 176 -3.48 15.40 9.00
N ALA A 177 -2.57 14.81 9.79
CA ALA A 177 -2.64 14.86 11.26
C ALA A 177 -2.26 16.23 11.83
N ALA A 178 -1.23 16.89 11.26
CA ALA A 178 -0.72 18.16 11.75
C ALA A 178 -1.72 19.32 11.53
N GLY A 179 -2.47 19.31 10.42
CA GLY A 179 -3.47 20.35 10.14
C GLY A 179 -2.87 21.76 10.25
N ALA A 180 -3.36 22.57 11.19
CA ALA A 180 -2.86 23.92 11.43
C ALA A 180 -1.40 23.99 11.92
N GLU A 181 -0.87 22.90 12.48
CA GLU A 181 0.52 22.80 12.95
C GLU A 181 1.50 22.44 11.84
N TRP A 182 1.02 22.13 10.62
CA TRP A 182 1.86 21.79 9.46
C TRP A 182 3.06 22.72 9.25
N PRO A 183 2.92 24.07 9.33
CA PRO A 183 4.05 24.98 9.11
C PRO A 183 5.24 24.74 10.05
N SER A 184 5.03 24.12 11.22
CA SER A 184 6.11 23.83 12.17
C SER A 184 7.00 22.65 11.75
N VAL A 185 6.47 21.71 10.95
CA VAL A 185 7.17 20.50 10.51
C VAL A 185 7.45 20.48 9.00
N GLU A 186 6.83 21.38 8.23
CA GLU A 186 6.92 21.44 6.77
C GLU A 186 8.36 21.46 6.27
N ALA A 187 9.22 22.32 6.82
CA ALA A 187 10.60 22.45 6.38
C ALA A 187 11.38 21.14 6.54
N GLU A 188 11.20 20.46 7.68
CA GLU A 188 11.84 19.16 7.94
C GLU A 188 11.37 18.11 6.93
N VAL A 189 10.05 18.04 6.70
CA VAL A 189 9.46 17.07 5.76
C VAL A 189 9.95 17.32 4.34
N MET A 190 9.89 18.57 3.87
CA MET A 190 10.32 18.90 2.51
C MET A 190 11.82 18.66 2.31
N THR A 191 12.66 18.91 3.33
CA THR A 191 14.09 18.59 3.26
C THR A 191 14.34 17.09 3.16
N ALA A 192 13.65 16.27 3.96
CA ALA A 192 13.81 14.82 3.92
C ALA A 192 13.30 14.21 2.60
N LEU A 193 12.16 14.69 2.08
CA LEU A 193 11.62 14.20 0.81
C LEU A 193 12.51 14.52 -0.39
N ARG A 194 13.30 15.60 -0.37
CA ARG A 194 14.23 15.93 -1.46
C ARG A 194 15.28 14.84 -1.75
N ALA A 195 15.50 13.90 -0.83
CA ALA A 195 16.36 12.73 -1.08
C ALA A 195 15.75 11.75 -2.12
N SER A 196 14.44 11.81 -2.34
CA SER A 196 13.70 11.03 -3.34
C SER A 196 12.89 12.00 -4.23
N PRO A 197 13.38 12.32 -5.44
CA PRO A 197 12.68 13.24 -6.35
C PRO A 197 11.22 12.84 -6.59
N GLU A 198 10.96 11.54 -6.71
CA GLU A 198 9.61 11.00 -6.88
C GLU A 198 8.69 11.36 -5.71
N ASP A 199 9.15 11.16 -4.47
CA ASP A 199 8.34 11.43 -3.29
C ASP A 199 8.11 12.93 -3.08
N ALA A 200 9.14 13.76 -3.28
CA ALA A 200 9.02 15.21 -3.17
C ALA A 200 7.98 15.78 -4.17
N VAL A 201 8.06 15.34 -5.42
CA VAL A 201 7.12 15.77 -6.48
C VAL A 201 5.72 15.23 -6.21
N THR A 202 5.60 13.95 -5.86
CA THR A 202 4.31 13.31 -5.58
C THR A 202 3.62 13.98 -4.39
N PHE A 203 4.36 14.27 -3.32
CA PHE A 203 3.81 14.95 -2.14
C PHE A 203 3.32 16.36 -2.48
N ALA A 204 4.13 17.17 -3.18
CA ALA A 204 3.72 18.51 -3.61
C ALA A 204 2.49 18.48 -4.52
N LEU A 205 2.44 17.56 -5.47
CA LEU A 205 1.34 17.44 -6.44
C LEU A 205 0.06 16.93 -5.79
N THR A 206 0.15 15.85 -4.99
CA THR A 206 -1.03 15.08 -4.56
C THR A 206 -1.52 15.46 -3.17
N THR A 207 -0.64 15.90 -2.28
CA THR A 207 -1.00 16.27 -0.90
C THR A 207 -1.16 17.78 -0.77
N LEU A 208 -0.12 18.54 -1.13
CA LEU A 208 -0.17 20.01 -1.05
C LEU A 208 -1.05 20.62 -2.15
N LYS A 209 -1.36 19.85 -3.20
CA LYS A 209 -2.12 20.31 -4.38
C LYS A 209 -1.47 21.51 -5.04
N ASP A 210 -0.13 21.57 -5.02
CA ASP A 210 0.67 22.63 -5.61
C ASP A 210 1.44 22.10 -6.84
N PRO A 211 0.81 22.09 -8.02
CA PRO A 211 1.47 21.68 -9.26
C PRO A 211 2.66 22.59 -9.64
N ALA A 212 2.69 23.85 -9.19
CA ALA A 212 3.81 24.76 -9.50
C ALA A 212 5.06 24.42 -8.66
N LEU A 213 4.88 24.12 -7.38
CA LEU A 213 5.94 23.58 -6.54
C LEU A 213 6.41 22.22 -7.07
N ALA A 214 5.48 21.31 -7.40
CA ALA A 214 5.81 20.00 -7.96
C ALA A 214 6.64 20.11 -9.24
N TRP A 215 6.28 21.04 -10.14
CA TRP A 215 7.04 21.33 -11.37
C TRP A 215 8.46 21.79 -11.08
N ARG A 216 8.64 22.76 -10.18
CA ARG A 216 9.98 23.23 -9.78
C ARG A 216 10.82 22.08 -9.19
N LEU A 217 10.25 21.32 -8.27
CA LEU A 217 10.94 20.19 -7.63
C LEU A 217 11.34 19.12 -8.66
N ALA A 218 10.48 18.82 -9.63
CA ALA A 218 10.77 17.83 -10.66
C ALA A 218 11.99 18.23 -11.52
N HIS A 219 12.16 19.52 -11.79
CA HIS A 219 13.35 20.02 -12.49
C HIS A 219 14.57 20.17 -11.58
N GLU A 220 14.42 20.75 -10.39
CA GLU A 220 15.52 20.95 -9.42
C GLU A 220 16.18 19.63 -8.99
N LEU A 221 15.38 18.59 -8.79
CA LEU A 221 15.84 17.30 -8.28
C LEU A 221 16.14 16.27 -9.38
N GLY A 222 15.95 16.64 -10.65
CA GLY A 222 16.19 15.74 -11.78
C GLY A 222 15.28 14.51 -11.76
N LEU A 223 13.96 14.71 -11.67
CA LEU A 223 13.00 13.60 -11.73
C LEU A 223 13.13 12.84 -13.07
N ASP A 224 13.27 11.53 -12.99
CA ASP A 224 13.33 10.63 -14.16
C ASP A 224 12.11 9.70 -14.26
N GLU A 225 11.36 9.49 -13.18
CA GLU A 225 10.24 8.54 -13.16
C GLU A 225 9.09 9.00 -14.07
N ALA A 226 8.86 8.24 -15.13
CA ALA A 226 7.92 8.61 -16.20
C ALA A 226 6.47 8.72 -15.69
N ARG A 227 6.05 7.86 -14.77
CA ARG A 227 4.67 7.89 -14.23
C ARG A 227 4.40 9.21 -13.50
N THR A 228 5.35 9.67 -12.71
CA THR A 228 5.25 10.91 -11.93
C THR A 228 5.22 12.13 -12.85
N TRP A 229 6.01 12.14 -13.93
CA TRP A 229 5.92 13.17 -14.96
C TRP A 229 4.55 13.20 -15.64
N VAL A 230 3.97 12.05 -15.96
CA VAL A 230 2.64 12.03 -16.60
C VAL A 230 1.58 12.66 -15.69
N ALA A 231 1.56 12.29 -14.41
CA ALA A 231 0.62 12.88 -13.46
C ALA A 231 0.84 14.40 -13.29
N LEU A 232 2.10 14.85 -13.25
CA LEU A 232 2.44 16.27 -13.15
C LEU A 232 2.01 17.07 -14.38
N LEU A 233 2.21 16.53 -15.59
CA LEU A 233 1.82 17.19 -16.83
C LEU A 233 0.31 17.40 -16.91
N ASP A 234 -0.49 16.42 -16.47
CA ASP A 234 -1.96 16.53 -16.48
C ASP A 234 -2.47 17.70 -15.64
N GLU A 235 -1.74 18.09 -14.59
CA GLU A 235 -2.08 19.24 -13.75
C GLU A 235 -1.39 20.53 -14.21
N TYR A 236 -0.10 20.49 -14.55
CA TYR A 236 0.69 21.69 -14.86
C TYR A 236 0.37 22.30 -16.23
N GLU A 237 -0.15 21.52 -17.18
CA GLU A 237 -0.63 22.05 -18.46
C GLU A 237 -1.71 23.14 -18.30
N ARG A 238 -2.45 23.15 -17.19
CA ARG A 238 -3.46 24.19 -16.91
C ARG A 238 -2.82 25.53 -16.53
N ILE A 239 -1.56 25.52 -16.11
CA ILE A 239 -0.80 26.69 -15.66
C ILE A 239 0.01 27.24 -16.83
N ASP A 240 0.84 26.38 -17.43
CA ASP A 240 1.68 26.75 -18.57
C ASP A 240 1.73 25.57 -19.57
N PRO A 241 0.80 25.53 -20.54
CA PRO A 241 0.77 24.50 -21.58
C PRO A 241 2.08 24.40 -22.36
N VAL A 242 2.74 25.54 -22.64
CA VAL A 242 3.90 25.61 -23.53
C VAL A 242 5.14 25.07 -22.83
N ALA A 243 5.33 25.39 -21.55
CA ALA A 243 6.43 24.85 -20.75
C ALA A 243 6.45 23.32 -20.65
N THR A 244 5.32 22.65 -20.92
CA THR A 244 5.23 21.19 -20.87
C THR A 244 5.77 20.48 -22.12
N LEU A 245 5.91 21.18 -23.25
CA LEU A 245 6.29 20.60 -24.54
C LEU A 245 7.65 19.85 -24.49
N PRO A 246 8.72 20.36 -23.85
CA PRO A 246 9.99 19.64 -23.75
C PRO A 246 9.87 18.32 -22.98
N VAL A 247 9.05 18.26 -21.93
CA VAL A 247 8.84 17.04 -21.15
C VAL A 247 8.03 16.03 -21.95
N HIS A 248 7.00 16.48 -22.70
CA HIS A 248 6.27 15.60 -23.61
C HIS A 248 7.18 14.99 -24.67
N ARG A 249 8.10 15.78 -25.26
CA ARG A 249 9.11 15.29 -26.21
C ARG A 249 9.95 14.15 -25.60
N ARG A 250 10.53 14.37 -24.41
CA ARG A 250 11.32 13.34 -23.72
C ARG A 250 10.53 12.05 -23.49
N LEU A 251 9.26 12.15 -23.10
CA LEU A 251 8.39 10.98 -22.89
C LEU A 251 8.04 10.26 -24.20
N VAL A 252 7.92 10.99 -25.32
CA VAL A 252 7.77 10.38 -26.66
C VAL A 252 9.03 9.59 -27.01
N GLU A 253 10.20 10.20 -26.87
CA GLU A 253 11.49 9.57 -27.18
C GLU A 253 11.69 8.29 -26.36
N ALA A 254 11.48 8.36 -25.04
CA ALA A 254 11.57 7.21 -24.14
C ALA A 254 10.58 6.08 -24.52
N ALA A 255 9.36 6.41 -24.95
CA ALA A 255 8.42 5.41 -25.43
C ALA A 255 8.94 4.71 -26.71
N LEU A 256 9.57 5.46 -27.61
CA LEU A 256 10.05 4.95 -28.90
C LEU A 256 11.36 4.14 -28.84
N GLU A 257 12.08 4.16 -27.71
CA GLU A 257 13.26 3.30 -27.46
C GLU A 257 12.92 1.82 -27.64
N LYS A 258 11.80 1.38 -27.06
CA LYS A 258 11.32 -0.01 -27.18
C LYS A 258 10.33 -0.10 -28.33
N ALA A 259 10.66 -0.93 -29.32
CA ALA A 259 9.87 -1.16 -30.52
C ALA A 259 8.60 -2.01 -30.25
N ALA A 260 7.70 -1.51 -29.40
CA ALA A 260 6.49 -2.20 -28.97
C ALA A 260 5.23 -1.47 -29.46
N PRO A 261 4.20 -2.18 -29.95
CA PRO A 261 2.96 -1.57 -30.44
C PRO A 261 2.26 -0.60 -29.49
N GLN A 262 2.23 -0.94 -28.21
CA GLN A 262 1.62 -0.10 -27.17
C GLN A 262 2.37 1.23 -27.03
N ASN A 263 3.70 1.21 -27.17
CA ASN A 263 4.50 2.42 -27.05
C ASN A 263 4.29 3.38 -28.23
N TYR A 264 4.10 2.84 -29.44
CA TYR A 264 3.80 3.67 -30.62
C TYR A 264 2.49 4.44 -30.45
N ARG A 265 1.47 3.80 -29.86
CA ARG A 265 0.19 4.47 -29.55
C ARG A 265 0.36 5.58 -28.52
N VAL A 266 1.13 5.31 -27.45
CA VAL A 266 1.43 6.30 -26.42
C VAL A 266 2.17 7.50 -27.01
N ALA A 267 3.20 7.25 -27.83
CA ALA A 267 3.97 8.28 -28.51
C ALA A 267 3.09 9.12 -29.46
N ALA A 268 2.30 8.47 -30.32
CA ALA A 268 1.42 9.16 -31.26
C ALA A 268 0.35 10.03 -30.56
N ALA A 269 -0.28 9.51 -29.51
CA ALA A 269 -1.24 10.27 -28.70
C ALA A 269 -0.59 11.49 -28.02
N ARG A 270 0.65 11.33 -27.54
CA ARG A 270 1.39 12.42 -26.90
C ARG A 270 1.82 13.50 -27.91
N LEU A 271 2.27 13.13 -29.11
CA LEU A 271 2.54 14.09 -30.20
C LEU A 271 1.27 14.85 -30.61
N ALA A 272 0.11 14.17 -30.66
CA ALA A 272 -1.15 14.84 -30.95
C ALA A 272 -1.55 15.83 -29.83
N ARG A 273 -1.21 15.53 -28.57
CA ARG A 273 -1.35 16.47 -27.46
C ARG A 273 -0.40 17.65 -27.61
N MET A 274 0.90 17.41 -27.90
CA MET A 274 1.87 18.48 -28.15
C MET A 274 1.42 19.44 -29.25
N ARG A 275 0.94 18.93 -30.39
CA ARG A 275 0.41 19.75 -31.48
C ARG A 275 -0.74 20.65 -31.03
N ARG A 276 -1.65 20.12 -30.20
CA ARG A 276 -2.76 20.91 -29.63
C ARG A 276 -2.28 21.98 -28.66
N LEU A 277 -1.32 21.65 -27.79
CA LEU A 277 -0.77 22.59 -26.80
C LEU A 277 0.02 23.73 -27.46
N ALA A 278 0.72 23.44 -28.57
CA ALA A 278 1.51 24.43 -29.30
C ALA A 278 0.69 25.27 -30.30
N ALA A 279 -0.55 24.89 -30.59
CA ALA A 279 -1.37 25.57 -31.59
C ALA A 279 -1.58 27.05 -31.25
N GLY A 280 -1.24 27.94 -32.20
CA GLY A 280 -1.35 29.39 -32.01
C GLY A 280 -0.21 30.00 -31.18
N THR A 281 0.82 29.23 -30.84
CA THR A 281 2.02 29.69 -30.13
C THR A 281 3.23 29.69 -31.07
N GLN A 282 4.34 30.28 -30.62
CA GLN A 282 5.61 30.27 -31.37
C GLN A 282 6.23 28.86 -31.48
N GLU A 283 5.81 27.92 -30.63
CA GLU A 283 6.31 26.55 -30.62
C GLU A 283 5.62 25.62 -31.65
N ALA A 284 4.59 26.11 -32.35
CA ALA A 284 3.83 25.30 -33.32
C ALA A 284 4.73 24.68 -34.40
N ASP A 285 5.58 25.50 -35.02
CA ASP A 285 6.51 25.05 -36.06
C ASP A 285 7.54 24.06 -35.50
N GLY A 286 7.99 24.26 -34.25
CA GLY A 286 8.92 23.37 -33.58
C GLY A 286 8.33 21.98 -33.28
N VAL A 287 7.03 21.90 -33.01
CA VAL A 287 6.34 20.61 -32.85
C VAL A 287 6.14 19.92 -34.20
N GLU A 288 5.82 20.64 -35.27
CA GLU A 288 5.72 20.06 -36.61
C GLU A 288 7.07 19.53 -37.11
N ALA A 289 8.14 20.28 -36.88
CA ALA A 289 9.50 19.84 -37.20
C ALA A 289 9.86 18.53 -36.48
N LEU A 290 9.56 18.42 -35.18
CA LEU A 290 9.76 17.19 -34.41
C LEU A 290 8.99 16.01 -35.00
N ILE A 291 7.73 16.22 -35.40
CA ILE A 291 6.90 15.15 -36.00
C ILE A 291 7.52 14.67 -37.31
N ALA A 292 7.97 15.60 -38.17
CA ALA A 292 8.64 15.27 -39.43
C ALA A 292 9.96 14.52 -39.20
N GLU A 293 10.78 14.97 -38.23
CA GLU A 293 12.02 14.31 -37.84
C GLU A 293 11.77 12.86 -37.37
N LEU A 294 10.78 12.65 -36.51
CA LEU A 294 10.42 11.31 -36.03
C LEU A 294 9.90 10.40 -37.15
N ARG A 295 9.15 10.95 -38.12
CA ARG A 295 8.70 10.20 -39.31
C ARG A 295 9.90 9.74 -40.15
N GLU A 296 10.85 10.62 -40.43
CA GLU A 296 12.03 10.27 -41.23
C GLU A 296 12.95 9.28 -40.49
N ALA A 297 13.27 9.56 -39.22
CA ALA A 297 14.11 8.70 -38.39
C ALA A 297 13.54 7.28 -38.24
N HIS A 298 12.21 7.14 -38.28
CA HIS A 298 11.52 5.86 -38.17
C HIS A 298 10.78 5.43 -39.44
N ARG A 299 11.21 5.88 -40.62
CA ARG A 299 10.58 5.56 -41.92
C ARG A 299 10.38 4.07 -42.21
N ARG A 300 11.19 3.20 -41.59
CA ARG A 300 11.10 1.73 -41.72
C ARG A 300 10.16 1.06 -40.71
N ARG A 301 9.66 1.80 -39.71
CA ARG A 301 8.74 1.29 -38.68
C ARG A 301 7.30 1.53 -39.12
N THR A 302 6.80 0.76 -40.10
CA THR A 302 5.47 0.95 -40.71
C THR A 302 4.34 1.05 -39.69
N ARG A 303 4.38 0.24 -38.63
CA ARG A 303 3.37 0.27 -37.57
C ARG A 303 3.38 1.58 -36.77
N LEU A 304 4.54 2.18 -36.54
CA LEU A 304 4.63 3.49 -35.90
C LEU A 304 4.04 4.57 -36.81
N LEU A 305 4.42 4.58 -38.09
CA LEU A 305 3.88 5.54 -39.06
C LEU A 305 2.35 5.45 -39.17
N GLN A 306 1.77 4.24 -39.12
CA GLN A 306 0.32 4.05 -39.10
C GLN A 306 -0.34 4.67 -37.86
N GLU A 307 0.25 4.52 -36.67
CA GLU A 307 -0.30 5.12 -35.45
C GLU A 307 -0.12 6.65 -35.47
N LEU A 308 0.98 7.18 -36.04
CA LEU A 308 1.16 8.61 -36.26
C LEU A 308 0.10 9.18 -37.21
N ASP A 309 -0.10 8.56 -38.37
CA ASP A 309 -1.14 8.96 -39.35
C ASP A 309 -2.53 8.95 -38.73
N LYS A 310 -2.81 7.95 -37.88
CA LYS A 310 -4.09 7.85 -37.17
C LYS A 310 -4.30 8.98 -36.17
N ALA A 311 -3.26 9.36 -35.41
CA ALA A 311 -3.36 10.36 -34.36
C ALA A 311 -3.23 11.82 -34.87
N LEU A 312 -2.46 12.02 -35.94
CA LEU A 312 -2.05 13.33 -36.43
C LEU A 312 -2.63 13.68 -37.81
N GLY A 313 -3.32 12.75 -38.46
CA GLY A 313 -3.68 12.84 -39.88
C GLY A 313 -2.52 12.46 -40.80
N ARG A 314 -2.86 12.12 -42.05
CA ARG A 314 -1.85 11.87 -43.09
C ARG A 314 -1.29 13.21 -43.58
N GLU A 315 0.03 13.29 -43.72
CA GLU A 315 0.62 14.35 -44.53
C GLU A 315 0.13 14.18 -45.98
N SER A 316 -0.33 15.29 -46.57
CA SER A 316 -0.54 15.31 -48.02
C SER A 316 0.84 15.29 -48.66
N ALA A 317 1.12 14.25 -49.45
CA ALA A 317 2.34 14.21 -50.25
C ALA A 317 2.35 15.43 -51.16
N VAL A 318 3.13 16.44 -50.79
CA VAL A 318 3.55 17.46 -51.75
C VAL A 318 4.55 16.76 -52.65
N GLY A 319 4.08 16.44 -53.85
CA GLY A 319 4.89 15.88 -54.93
C GLY A 319 5.85 16.89 -55.53
#